data_AF-A0A7X4ASD6-F1
#
_entry.id   AF-A0A7X4ASD6-F1
#
_cell.length_a   1.000
_cell.length_b   1.000
_cell.length_c   1.000
_cell.angle_alpha   90.00
_cell.angle_beta   90.00
_cell.angle_gamma   90.00
#
_symmetry.space_group_name_H-M   'P 1'
#
loop_
_entity.id
_entity.type
_entity.pdbx_description
1 polymer ?
#
loop_
_entity_poly.entity_id
_entity_poly.type
_entity_poly.pdbx_seq_one_letter_code
_entity_poly.pdbx_strand_id
1 'polypeptide(L)'
;MKPIKLDQNFLDDAGLKNLPADEKLAMLAYVRQTLEVRVGERLAKGIPDELLQEFYGYARQNQPDKALAWIQKHAPDYSRVVREEVLKLRLEVKLNAESIIKHSRGDSGAAG
;
A
#
# COMPACT_ATOMS: atom_id res chain seq x y z
N MET A 1 -13.59 12.21 0.52
CA MET A 1 -12.53 11.52 1.29
C MET A 1 -11.20 12.19 0.96
N LYS A 2 -10.35 12.52 1.94
CA LYS A 2 -8.99 13.00 1.62
C LYS A 2 -8.16 11.82 1.08
N PRO A 3 -7.44 11.97 -0.04
CA PRO A 3 -6.58 10.91 -0.55
C PRO A 3 -5.49 10.60 0.47
N ILE A 4 -5.27 9.32 0.75
CA ILE A 4 -4.15 8.89 1.57
C ILE A 4 -2.89 9.06 0.73
N LYS A 5 -1.93 9.82 1.24
CA LYS A 5 -0.64 10.03 0.58
C LYS A 5 0.39 9.08 1.17
N LEU A 6 0.90 8.21 0.32
CA LEU A 6 2.10 7.41 0.57
C LEU A 6 3.26 8.15 -0.07
N ASP A 7 3.81 9.13 0.65
CA ASP A 7 4.88 10.04 0.20
C ASP A 7 5.99 10.15 1.25
N GLN A 8 6.92 11.09 1.07
CA GLN A 8 8.02 11.26 2.02
C GLN A 8 7.54 11.54 3.45
N ASN A 9 6.44 12.28 3.62
CA ASN A 9 5.90 12.57 4.95
C ASN A 9 5.40 11.30 5.64
N PHE A 10 4.83 10.35 4.88
CA PHE A 10 4.47 9.03 5.41
C PHE A 10 5.69 8.31 5.98
N LEU A 11 6.84 8.32 5.28
CA LEU A 11 8.06 7.68 5.75
C LEU A 11 8.65 8.41 6.95
N ASP A 12 8.65 9.74 6.94
CA ASP A 12 9.16 10.56 8.04
C ASP A 12 8.36 10.32 9.32
N ASP A 13 7.02 10.32 9.24
CA ASP A 13 6.11 10.00 10.35
C ASP A 13 6.29 8.58 10.88
N ALA A 14 6.71 7.65 10.00
CA ALA A 14 7.02 6.27 10.34
C ALA A 14 8.45 6.07 10.89
N GLY A 15 9.23 7.14 11.06
CA GLY A 15 10.59 7.08 11.61
C GLY A 15 11.69 6.79 10.58
N LEU A 16 11.37 6.76 9.28
CA LEU A 16 12.29 6.44 8.19
C LEU A 16 12.92 7.68 7.52
N LYS A 17 12.90 8.82 8.20
CA LYS A 17 13.45 10.09 7.69
C LYS A 17 14.93 9.98 7.28
N ASN A 18 15.69 9.10 7.92
CA ASN A 18 17.14 8.98 7.72
C ASN A 18 17.53 7.91 6.69
N LEU A 19 16.58 7.30 5.97
CA LEU A 19 16.90 6.41 4.85
C LEU A 19 17.55 7.18 3.68
N PRO A 20 18.46 6.55 2.93
CA PRO A 20 18.93 7.03 1.63
C PRO A 20 17.77 7.29 0.65
N ALA A 21 17.97 8.18 -0.33
CA ALA A 21 16.90 8.64 -1.21
C ALA A 21 16.34 7.52 -2.10
N ASP A 22 17.22 6.68 -2.64
CA ASP A 22 16.90 5.47 -3.40
C ASP A 22 16.16 4.45 -2.54
N GLU A 23 16.59 4.23 -1.30
CA GLU A 23 15.89 3.35 -0.36
C GLU A 23 14.51 3.88 0.06
N LYS A 24 14.35 5.19 0.21
CA LYS A 24 13.03 5.81 0.43
C LYS A 24 12.10 5.57 -0.74
N LEU A 25 12.60 5.69 -1.97
CA LEU A 25 11.81 5.40 -3.17
C LEU A 25 11.42 3.92 -3.23
N ALA A 26 12.36 3.01 -2.95
CA ALA A 26 12.10 1.58 -2.88
C ALA A 26 11.07 1.23 -1.79
N MET A 27 11.20 1.82 -0.60
CA MET A 27 10.26 1.64 0.51
C MET A 27 8.87 2.15 0.16
N LEU A 28 8.75 3.32 -0.49
CA LEU A 28 7.47 3.82 -0.95
C LEU A 28 6.82 2.91 -1.99
N ALA A 29 7.59 2.35 -2.91
CA ALA A 29 7.09 1.38 -3.87
C ALA A 29 6.59 0.11 -3.16
N TYR A 30 7.39 -0.42 -2.23
CA TYR A 30 7.03 -1.60 -1.43
C TYR A 30 5.74 -1.39 -0.63
N VAL A 31 5.60 -0.25 0.08
CA VAL A 31 4.40 0.06 0.87
C VAL A 31 3.16 0.20 -0.01
N ARG A 32 3.28 0.80 -1.21
CA ARG A 32 2.16 0.90 -2.17
C ARG A 32 1.72 -0.47 -2.65
N GLN A 33 2.67 -1.29 -3.11
CA GLN A 33 2.38 -2.66 -3.57
C GLN A 33 1.75 -3.50 -2.46
N THR A 34 2.29 -3.43 -1.25
CA THR A 34 1.76 -4.16 -0.09
C THR A 34 0.34 -3.71 0.25
N LEU A 35 0.08 -2.40 0.19
CA LEU A 35 -1.27 -1.87 0.41
C LEU A 35 -2.25 -2.38 -0.65
N GLU A 36 -1.88 -2.33 -1.92
CA GLU A 36 -2.71 -2.82 -3.04
C GLU A 36 -3.11 -4.28 -2.85
N VAL A 37 -2.14 -5.13 -2.51
CA VAL A 37 -2.37 -6.57 -2.26
C VAL A 37 -3.32 -6.76 -1.08
N ARG A 38 -3.02 -6.17 0.09
CA ARG A 38 -3.83 -6.36 1.31
C ARG A 38 -5.25 -5.82 1.16
N VAL A 39 -5.40 -4.69 0.49
CA VAL A 39 -6.72 -4.13 0.18
C VAL A 39 -7.46 -5.06 -0.77
N GLY A 40 -6.81 -5.52 -1.84
CA GLY A 40 -7.40 -6.49 -2.78
C GLY A 40 -7.89 -7.76 -2.09
N GLU A 41 -7.07 -8.39 -1.26
CA GLU A 41 -7.40 -9.60 -0.50
C GLU A 41 -8.57 -9.37 0.47
N ARG A 42 -8.56 -8.26 1.22
CA ARG A 42 -9.65 -7.96 2.17
C ARG A 42 -10.97 -7.66 1.47
N LEU A 43 -10.92 -7.03 0.30
CA LEU A 43 -12.12 -6.75 -0.50
C LEU A 43 -12.65 -8.02 -1.17
N ALA A 44 -11.75 -8.87 -1.66
CA ALA A 44 -12.11 -10.16 -2.24
C ALA A 44 -12.78 -11.08 -1.22
N LYS A 45 -12.44 -10.95 0.07
CA LYS A 45 -13.05 -11.74 1.14
C LYS A 45 -14.55 -11.45 1.26
N GLY A 46 -15.35 -12.38 0.75
CA GLY A 46 -16.81 -12.30 0.79
C GLY A 46 -17.46 -11.80 -0.50
N ILE A 47 -16.65 -11.56 -1.55
CA ILE A 47 -17.14 -11.27 -2.91
C ILE A 47 -16.94 -12.54 -3.74
N PRO A 48 -17.98 -13.05 -4.44
CA PRO A 48 -17.84 -14.20 -5.33
C PRO A 48 -16.81 -13.95 -6.44
N ASP A 49 -16.11 -15.00 -6.83
CA ASP A 49 -15.03 -14.92 -7.83
C ASP A 49 -15.54 -14.37 -9.17
N GLU A 50 -16.75 -14.71 -9.60
CA GLU A 50 -17.33 -14.19 -10.86
C GLU A 50 -17.44 -12.66 -10.83
N LEU A 51 -17.82 -12.12 -9.67
CA LEU A 51 -17.99 -10.69 -9.50
C LEU A 51 -16.63 -9.98 -9.41
N LEU A 52 -15.61 -10.63 -8.86
CA LEU A 52 -14.23 -10.15 -8.89
C LEU A 52 -13.64 -10.15 -10.30
N GLN A 53 -13.98 -11.14 -11.14
CA GLN A 53 -13.58 -11.15 -12.55
C GLN A 53 -14.13 -9.94 -13.32
N GLU A 54 -15.34 -9.48 -13.03
CA GLU A 54 -15.88 -8.24 -13.61
C GLU A 54 -15.00 -7.03 -13.26
N PHE A 55 -14.62 -6.91 -11.98
CA PHE A 55 -13.73 -5.84 -11.52
C PHE A 55 -12.37 -5.89 -12.23
N TYR A 56 -11.73 -7.06 -12.27
CA TYR A 56 -10.45 -7.24 -12.97
C TYR A 56 -10.57 -6.95 -14.47
N GLY A 57 -11.72 -7.26 -15.08
CA GLY A 57 -12.02 -6.92 -16.46
C GLY A 57 -12.00 -5.41 -16.72
N TYR A 58 -12.57 -4.60 -15.82
CA TYR A 58 -12.53 -3.14 -15.93
C TYR A 58 -11.12 -2.58 -15.76
N ALA A 59 -10.34 -3.10 -14.81
CA ALA A 59 -8.96 -2.69 -14.61
C ALA A 59 -8.09 -3.03 -15.85
N ARG A 60 -8.21 -4.24 -16.39
CA ARG A 60 -7.48 -4.69 -17.59
C ARG A 60 -7.79 -3.86 -18.84
N GLN A 61 -9.02 -3.37 -18.95
CA GLN A 61 -9.46 -2.53 -20.07
C GLN A 61 -9.22 -1.04 -19.85
N ASN A 62 -8.55 -0.66 -18.75
CA ASN A 62 -8.31 0.73 -18.37
C ASN A 62 -9.62 1.55 -18.30
N GLN A 63 -10.65 1.00 -17.66
CA GLN A 63 -11.97 1.61 -17.47
C GLN A 63 -12.15 2.05 -16.00
N PRO A 64 -11.46 3.11 -15.54
CA PRO A 64 -11.45 3.52 -14.14
C PRO A 64 -12.83 3.90 -13.61
N ASP A 65 -13.68 4.53 -14.44
CA ASP A 65 -15.05 4.91 -14.04
C ASP A 65 -15.91 3.68 -13.74
N LYS A 66 -15.77 2.60 -14.53
CA LYS A 66 -16.49 1.35 -14.28
C LYS A 66 -15.95 0.60 -13.08
N ALA A 67 -14.63 0.59 -12.89
CA ALA A 67 -14.01 0.01 -11.71
C ALA A 67 -14.47 0.74 -10.43
N LEU A 68 -14.56 2.07 -10.47
CA LEU A 68 -15.06 2.89 -9.37
C LEU A 68 -16.54 2.61 -9.08
N ALA A 69 -17.39 2.58 -10.11
CA ALA A 69 -18.81 2.25 -9.96
C ALA A 69 -19.02 0.85 -9.37
N TRP A 70 -18.21 -0.13 -9.80
CA TRP A 70 -18.21 -1.48 -9.25
C TRP A 70 -17.87 -1.46 -7.75
N ILE A 71 -16.81 -0.74 -7.34
CA ILE A 71 -16.42 -0.61 -5.94
C ILE A 71 -17.54 0.03 -5.11
N GLN A 72 -18.17 1.09 -5.61
CA GLN A 72 -19.27 1.76 -4.91
C GLN A 72 -20.47 0.84 -4.68
N LYS A 73 -20.72 -0.08 -5.62
CA LYS A 73 -21.85 -1.01 -5.57
C LYS A 73 -21.57 -2.25 -4.72
N HIS A 74 -20.37 -2.82 -4.83
CA HIS A 74 -20.05 -4.15 -4.30
C HIS A 74 -19.09 -4.12 -3.09
N ALA A 75 -18.39 -3.01 -2.88
CA ALA A 75 -17.45 -2.81 -1.79
C ALA A 75 -17.73 -1.49 -1.04
N PRO A 76 -18.90 -1.35 -0.38
CA PRO A 76 -19.25 -0.13 0.35
C PRO A 76 -18.23 0.23 1.45
N ASP A 77 -17.56 -0.79 1.99
CA ASP A 77 -16.51 -0.67 2.99
C ASP A 77 -15.12 -0.33 2.42
N TYR A 78 -14.96 -0.16 1.11
CA TYR A 78 -13.67 0.08 0.46
C TYR A 78 -12.84 1.16 1.16
N SER A 79 -13.45 2.31 1.40
CA SER A 79 -12.82 3.44 2.04
C SER A 79 -12.37 3.13 3.47
N ARG A 80 -13.12 2.31 4.21
CA ARG A 80 -12.79 1.88 5.57
C ARG A 80 -11.63 0.88 5.56
N VAL A 81 -11.69 -0.12 4.67
CA VAL A 81 -10.62 -1.12 4.50
C VAL A 81 -9.30 -0.47 4.14
N VAL A 82 -9.29 0.45 3.16
CA VAL A 82 -8.08 1.19 2.76
C VAL A 82 -7.50 1.97 3.94
N ARG A 83 -8.33 2.66 4.72
CA ARG A 83 -7.86 3.40 5.92
C ARG A 83 -7.26 2.46 6.97
N GLU A 84 -7.95 1.36 7.28
CA GLU A 84 -7.46 0.39 8.26
C GLU A 84 -6.12 -0.22 7.84
N GLU A 85 -5.99 -0.63 6.58
CA GLU A 85 -4.74 -1.23 6.08
C GLU A 85 -3.58 -0.23 6.03
N VAL A 86 -3.84 1.04 5.69
CA VAL A 86 -2.81 2.09 5.77
C VAL A 86 -2.36 2.33 7.21
N LEU A 87 -3.28 2.35 8.18
CA LEU A 87 -2.92 2.54 9.58
C LEU A 87 -2.10 1.37 10.12
N LYS A 88 -2.47 0.13 9.76
CA LYS A 88 -1.69 -1.06 10.09
C LYS A 88 -0.29 -1.01 9.48
N LEU A 89 -0.19 -0.74 8.17
CA LEU A 89 1.10 -0.63 7.50
C LEU A 89 1.99 0.47 8.09
N ARG A 90 1.41 1.64 8.41
CA ARG A 90 2.15 2.70 9.09
C ARG A 90 2.71 2.24 10.45
N LEU A 91 1.89 1.53 11.23
CA LEU A 91 2.31 1.00 12.52
C LEU A 91 3.41 -0.06 12.37
N GLU A 92 3.24 -1.00 11.43
CA GLU A 92 4.23 -2.03 11.11
C GLU A 92 5.57 -1.42 10.69
N VAL A 93 5.56 -0.44 9.78
CA VAL A 93 6.78 0.27 9.36
C VAL A 93 7.42 0.98 10.55
N LYS A 94 6.61 1.66 11.38
CA LYS A 94 7.11 2.37 12.57
C LYS A 94 7.75 1.43 13.59
N LEU A 95 7.12 0.28 13.87
CA LEU A 95 7.65 -0.72 14.79
C LEU A 95 8.97 -1.34 14.29
N ASN A 96 9.17 -1.37 12.97
CA ASN A 96 10.37 -1.93 12.35
C ASN A 96 11.39 -0.87 11.91
N ALA A 97 11.14 0.42 12.14
CA ALA A 97 11.92 1.51 11.58
C ALA A 97 13.42 1.43 11.93
N GLU A 98 13.75 1.12 13.19
CA GLU A 98 15.13 0.96 13.64
C GLU A 98 15.85 -0.19 12.92
N SER A 99 15.16 -1.33 12.75
CA SER A 99 15.70 -2.48 12.03
C SER A 99 15.93 -2.14 10.55
N ILE A 100 14.97 -1.50 9.91
CA ILE A 100 15.06 -1.05 8.51
C ILE A 100 16.27 -0.13 8.33
N ILE A 101 16.45 0.87 9.21
CA ILE A 101 17.60 1.78 9.17
C ILE A 101 18.92 1.06 9.41
N LYS A 102 18.96 0.08 10.32
CA LYS A 102 20.16 -0.69 10.61
C LYS A 102 20.61 -1.52 9.40
N HIS A 103 19.68 -2.16 8.70
CA HIS A 103 19.98 -2.95 7.50
C HIS A 103 20.44 -2.04 6.34
N SER A 104 19.76 -0.92 6.12
CA SER A 104 20.18 0.13 5.17
C SER A 104 21.65 0.56 5.37
N ARG A 105 22.04 0.79 6.62
CA ARG A 105 23.42 1.18 6.98
C ARG A 105 24.41 0.03 6.90
N GLY A 106 23.96 -1.22 7.03
CA GLY A 106 24.79 -2.43 6.98
C GLY A 106 25.10 -2.88 5.56
N ASP A 107 24.15 -2.76 4.63
CA ASP A 107 24.33 -3.13 3.22
C ASP A 107 25.21 -2.12 2.45
N SER A 108 25.36 -0.91 2.97
CA SER A 108 26.27 0.11 2.43
C SER A 108 27.77 -0.21 2.63
N GLY A 109 28.14 -1.37 3.19
CA GLY A 109 29.51 -1.70 3.60
C GLY A 109 30.12 -2.99 3.01
N ALA A 110 29.45 -3.72 2.12
CA ALA A 110 29.97 -4.97 1.56
C ALA A 110 30.33 -4.86 0.06
N ALA A 111 31.23 -3.93 -0.26
CA ALA A 111 31.98 -3.92 -1.52
C ALA A 111 33.30 -3.16 -1.30
N GLY A 112 34.28 -3.86 -0.72
CA GLY A 112 35.66 -3.40 -0.56
C GLY A 112 36.60 -4.59 -0.61
#